data_AF-A0A4Z2EHK0-F1
#
_entry.id   AF-A0A4Z2EHK0-F1
#
_cell.length_a   1.000
_cell.length_b   1.000
_cell.length_c   1.000
_cell.angle_alpha   90.00
_cell.angle_beta   90.00
_cell.angle_gamma   90.00
#
_symmetry.space_group_name_H-M   'P 1'
#
loop_
_entity.id
_entity.type
_entity.pdbx_description
1 polymer ?
#
loop_
_entity_poly.entity_id
_entity_poly.type
_entity_poly.pdbx_seq_one_letter_code
_entity_poly.pdbx_strand_id
1 'polypeptide(L)'
;MKNLWLQEVPPSSFYFPSPGGRRRFQEVPPHREGAMPFMPVKFDLQKRVKLAQGLWMLYWLSVIAGILLFGLGIFFKIELRKRSEVMDNDESHLVPNLLILAGLLAGGLNAFGGKVCHDSLDPVKLARWKPALKPFLLLCCGFNALLLLLALLCFLMQFSVYLTLAEGLKNSIRFYKDTDTPGRCFMKRTLDLTQIQFHCCGNSNFRDWFEVQWVSNRYLDMSNELVKE
;
A
#
# COMPACT_ATOMS: atom_id res chain seq x y z
N MET A 1 17.55 -82.33 -19.80
CA MET A 1 17.94 -81.78 -18.49
C MET A 1 16.73 -81.92 -17.58
N LYS A 2 16.63 -83.02 -16.83
CA LYS A 2 16.87 -83.11 -15.38
C LYS A 2 15.94 -82.14 -14.61
N ASN A 3 14.82 -82.63 -14.06
CA ASN A 3 14.68 -83.25 -12.72
C ASN A 3 14.71 -82.14 -11.62
N LEU A 4 13.87 -82.07 -10.58
CA LEU A 4 13.20 -83.14 -9.82
C LEU A 4 12.33 -82.52 -8.66
N TRP A 5 11.31 -83.27 -8.18
CA TRP A 5 10.52 -83.17 -6.91
C TRP A 5 9.42 -82.08 -6.81
N LEU A 6 8.09 -82.32 -6.68
CA LEU A 6 7.21 -83.37 -6.08
C LEU A 6 7.38 -83.60 -4.57
N GLN A 7 6.40 -83.14 -3.76
CA GLN A 7 5.74 -83.89 -2.67
C GLN A 7 4.51 -83.08 -2.16
N GLU A 8 3.27 -83.47 -2.44
CA GLU A 8 2.35 -84.39 -1.71
C GLU A 8 1.53 -83.77 -0.56
N VAL A 9 0.21 -84.02 -0.63
CA VAL A 9 -0.92 -83.77 0.31
C VAL A 9 -0.94 -84.91 1.40
N PRO A 10 -1.87 -85.11 2.39
CA PRO A 10 -3.20 -84.54 2.70
C PRO A 10 -3.51 -84.38 4.25
N PRO A 11 -4.69 -84.75 4.83
CA PRO A 11 -5.76 -83.82 5.21
C PRO A 11 -6.26 -83.91 6.69
N SER A 12 -7.29 -83.11 6.99
CA SER A 12 -8.34 -83.30 8.03
C SER A 12 -8.00 -83.18 9.52
N SER A 13 -8.59 -82.17 10.17
CA SER A 13 -9.38 -82.39 11.40
C SER A 13 -10.41 -81.28 11.61
N PHE A 14 -11.64 -81.74 11.79
CA PHE A 14 -12.86 -81.04 12.23
C PHE A 14 -12.65 -80.31 13.58
N TYR A 15 -13.40 -79.23 13.84
CA TYR A 15 -14.32 -79.12 14.99
C TYR A 15 -15.21 -77.86 14.86
N PHE A 16 -16.50 -78.06 15.18
CA PHE A 16 -17.64 -77.12 15.12
C PHE A 16 -17.62 -76.05 16.25
N PRO A 17 -18.51 -75.02 16.21
CA PRO A 17 -18.50 -73.82 17.06
C PRO A 17 -19.45 -73.88 18.28
N SER A 18 -19.23 -73.01 19.29
CA SER A 18 -20.26 -72.63 20.30
C SER A 18 -19.86 -71.42 21.17
N PRO A 19 -20.80 -70.77 21.89
CA PRO A 19 -20.97 -69.32 21.85
C PRO A 19 -20.80 -68.60 23.20
N GLY A 20 -20.72 -67.27 23.16
CA GLY A 20 -21.06 -66.40 24.30
C GLY A 20 -19.87 -65.69 24.97
N GLY A 21 -19.75 -64.38 24.74
CA GLY A 21 -18.77 -63.53 25.41
C GLY A 21 -18.96 -62.06 25.08
N ARG A 22 -19.83 -61.40 25.85
CA ARG A 22 -20.30 -60.02 25.70
C ARG A 22 -19.13 -59.01 25.79
N ARG A 23 -18.79 -58.33 24.69
CA ARG A 23 -17.83 -57.20 24.68
C ARG A 23 -18.40 -56.03 25.50
N ARG A 24 -17.75 -55.69 26.62
CA ARG A 24 -17.98 -54.44 27.34
C ARG A 24 -16.99 -53.39 26.82
N PHE A 25 -17.46 -52.52 25.93
CA PHE A 25 -16.75 -51.28 25.57
C PHE A 25 -16.72 -50.39 26.82
N GLN A 26 -15.52 -49.98 27.23
CA GLN A 26 -15.34 -48.99 28.28
C GLN A 26 -15.30 -47.61 27.61
N GLU A 27 -16.36 -46.83 27.81
CA GLU A 27 -16.48 -45.46 27.35
C GLU A 27 -15.50 -44.56 28.11
N VAL A 28 -14.66 -43.84 27.38
CA VAL A 28 -13.84 -42.73 27.89
C VAL A 28 -14.62 -41.43 27.64
N PRO A 29 -14.87 -40.58 28.65
CA PRO A 29 -15.65 -39.36 28.45
C PRO A 29 -14.80 -38.29 27.74
N PRO A 30 -15.37 -37.52 26.79
CA PRO A 30 -14.64 -36.42 26.18
C PRO A 30 -14.67 -35.20 27.11
N HIS A 31 -13.48 -34.70 27.44
CA HIS A 31 -13.29 -33.37 28.03
C HIS A 31 -13.90 -32.33 27.07
N ARG A 32 -14.98 -31.70 27.51
CA ARG A 32 -15.71 -30.65 26.80
C ARG A 32 -14.99 -29.31 27.02
N GLU A 33 -14.03 -28.99 26.17
CA GLU A 33 -13.61 -27.60 25.96
C GLU A 33 -14.55 -26.96 24.94
N GLY A 34 -15.43 -26.09 25.44
CA GLY A 34 -16.38 -25.33 24.65
C GLY A 34 -15.68 -24.23 23.85
N ALA A 35 -15.11 -24.57 22.71
CA ALA A 35 -14.92 -23.62 21.62
C ALA A 35 -16.04 -23.86 20.60
N MET A 36 -17.07 -23.02 20.60
CA MET A 36 -18.07 -23.00 19.54
C MET A 36 -17.34 -22.73 18.22
N PRO A 37 -17.34 -23.67 17.25
CA PRO A 37 -16.77 -23.39 15.96
C PRO A 37 -17.70 -22.38 15.27
N PHE A 38 -17.23 -21.13 15.16
CA PHE A 38 -17.84 -20.14 14.29
C PHE A 38 -17.83 -20.70 12.85
N MET A 39 -18.97 -21.28 12.48
CA MET A 39 -19.35 -21.80 11.17
C MET A 39 -18.37 -22.81 10.54
N PRO A 40 -18.59 -24.13 10.68
CA PRO A 40 -17.88 -25.12 9.89
C PRO A 40 -18.42 -25.09 8.45
N VAL A 41 -18.03 -24.08 7.66
CA VAL A 41 -18.29 -24.05 6.22
C VAL A 41 -17.43 -25.14 5.58
N LYS A 42 -18.02 -26.33 5.40
CA LYS A 42 -17.40 -27.40 4.61
C LYS A 42 -17.47 -26.97 3.14
N PHE A 43 -16.44 -26.28 2.68
CA PHE A 43 -16.29 -25.99 1.26
C PHE A 43 -16.07 -27.29 0.50
N ASP A 44 -16.89 -27.54 -0.51
CA ASP A 44 -16.67 -28.57 -1.51
C ASP A 44 -15.43 -28.24 -2.36
N LEU A 45 -14.72 -29.26 -2.86
CA LEU A 45 -13.43 -29.12 -3.53
C LEU A 45 -13.51 -28.16 -4.74
N GLN A 46 -14.57 -28.27 -5.54
CA GLN A 46 -14.83 -27.41 -6.70
C GLN A 46 -14.97 -25.92 -6.31
N LYS A 47 -15.64 -25.62 -5.19
CA LYS A 47 -15.81 -24.24 -4.70
C LYS A 47 -14.49 -23.65 -4.22
N ARG A 48 -13.61 -24.45 -3.63
CA ARG A 48 -12.27 -24.01 -3.18
C ARG A 48 -11.37 -23.65 -4.34
N VAL A 49 -11.39 -24.45 -5.41
CA VAL A 49 -10.58 -24.19 -6.61
C VAL A 49 -10.99 -22.87 -7.25
N LYS A 50 -12.30 -22.62 -7.42
CA LYS A 50 -12.81 -21.34 -7.95
C LYS A 50 -12.44 -20.14 -7.06
N LEU A 51 -12.52 -20.30 -5.74
CA LEU A 51 -12.13 -19.25 -4.79
C LEU A 51 -10.63 -18.96 -4.85
N ALA A 52 -9.78 -19.99 -4.88
CA ALA A 52 -8.33 -19.85 -4.97
C ALA A 52 -7.90 -19.19 -6.29
N GLN A 53 -8.56 -19.55 -7.40
CA GLN A 53 -8.34 -18.93 -8.71
C GLN A 53 -8.76 -17.45 -8.71
N GLY A 54 -9.91 -17.11 -8.11
CA GLY A 54 -10.34 -15.72 -7.97
C GLY A 54 -9.39 -14.89 -7.11
N LEU A 55 -8.97 -15.42 -5.96
CA LEU A 55 -8.00 -14.77 -5.08
C LEU A 55 -6.64 -14.58 -5.76
N TRP A 56 -6.16 -15.59 -6.49
CA TRP A 56 -4.94 -15.46 -7.29
C TRP A 56 -5.03 -14.26 -8.22
N MET A 57 -6.08 -14.17 -9.04
CA MET A 57 -6.25 -13.05 -9.98
C MET A 57 -6.29 -11.70 -9.26
N LEU A 58 -6.98 -11.63 -8.13
CA LEU A 58 -7.05 -10.41 -7.32
C LEU A 58 -5.69 -10.01 -6.74
N TYR A 59 -4.87 -10.97 -6.29
CA TYR A 59 -3.51 -10.70 -5.81
C TYR A 59 -2.62 -10.13 -6.92
N TRP A 60 -2.66 -10.69 -8.13
CA TRP A 60 -1.87 -10.15 -9.24
C TRP A 60 -2.35 -8.76 -9.69
N LEU A 61 -3.66 -8.52 -9.70
CA LEU A 61 -4.20 -7.18 -9.92
C LEU A 61 -3.70 -6.20 -8.84
N SER A 62 -3.66 -6.64 -7.59
CA SER A 62 -3.16 -5.85 -6.47
C SER A 62 -1.65 -5.57 -6.56
N VAL A 63 -0.86 -6.48 -7.14
CA VAL A 63 0.57 -6.24 -7.46
C VAL A 63 0.70 -5.09 -8.47
N ILE A 64 -0.11 -5.08 -9.53
CA ILE A 64 -0.12 -3.99 -10.53
C ILE A 64 -0.48 -2.66 -9.83
N ALA A 65 -1.49 -2.66 -8.96
CA ALA A 65 -1.84 -1.48 -8.18
C ALA A 65 -0.69 -1.01 -7.27
N GLY A 66 0.05 -1.93 -6.65
CA GLY A 66 1.26 -1.61 -5.86
C GLY A 66 2.37 -0.95 -6.68
N ILE A 67 2.60 -1.42 -7.91
CA ILE A 67 3.57 -0.81 -8.85
C ILE A 67 3.14 0.61 -9.23
N LEU A 68 1.84 0.81 -9.50
CA LEU A 68 1.30 2.14 -9.78
C LEU A 68 1.45 3.08 -8.59
N LEU A 69 1.17 2.62 -7.37
CA LEU A 69 1.37 3.40 -6.14
C LEU A 69 2.83 3.79 -5.94
N PHE A 70 3.76 2.88 -6.19
CA PHE A 70 5.20 3.15 -6.15
C PHE A 70 5.60 4.23 -7.16
N GLY A 71 5.14 4.11 -8.41
CA GLY A 71 5.37 5.10 -9.46
C GLY A 71 4.80 6.48 -9.11
N LEU A 72 3.57 6.52 -8.58
CA LEU A 72 2.94 7.73 -8.09
C LEU A 72 3.74 8.38 -6.94
N GLY A 73 4.26 7.58 -6.01
CA GLY A 73 5.11 8.08 -4.92
C GLY A 73 6.39 8.75 -5.42
N ILE A 74 7.05 8.15 -6.41
CA ILE A 74 8.24 8.76 -7.06
C ILE A 74 7.85 10.04 -7.78
N PHE A 75 6.77 10.01 -8.57
CA PHE A 75 6.29 11.17 -9.30
C PHE A 75 5.97 12.34 -8.35
N PHE A 76 5.22 12.09 -7.28
CA PHE A 76 4.92 13.08 -6.24
C PHE A 76 6.20 13.64 -5.61
N LYS A 77 7.19 12.80 -5.32
CA LYS A 77 8.46 13.24 -4.74
C LYS A 77 9.22 14.19 -5.67
N ILE A 78 9.21 13.92 -6.98
CA ILE A 78 9.88 14.77 -7.98
C ILE A 78 9.16 16.11 -8.10
N GLU A 79 7.83 16.09 -8.25
CA GLU A 79 7.05 17.32 -8.46
C GLU A 79 7.06 18.23 -7.22
N LEU A 80 7.01 17.64 -6.02
CA LEU A 80 7.15 18.40 -4.78
C LEU A 80 8.54 18.99 -4.62
N ARG A 81 9.60 18.25 -4.96
CA ARG A 81 10.97 18.81 -4.91
C ARG A 81 11.11 20.01 -5.84
N LYS A 82 10.54 19.96 -7.03
CA LYS A 82 10.57 21.07 -8.00
C LYS A 82 9.93 22.36 -7.44
N ARG A 83 8.96 22.24 -6.54
CA ARG A 83 8.21 23.38 -5.96
C ARG A 83 8.64 23.74 -4.53
N SER A 84 9.40 22.85 -3.89
CA SER A 84 9.87 23.03 -2.50
C SER A 84 10.75 24.27 -2.30
N GLU A 85 11.39 24.77 -3.37
CA GLU A 85 12.16 26.02 -3.31
C GLU A 85 11.29 27.25 -3.00
N VAL A 86 9.97 27.17 -3.23
CA VAL A 86 8.98 28.21 -2.85
C VAL A 86 8.24 27.85 -1.56
N MET A 87 8.31 26.58 -1.13
CA MET A 87 7.51 26.01 -0.05
C MET A 87 8.44 25.56 1.08
N ASP A 88 8.65 26.45 2.06
CA ASP A 88 9.57 26.29 3.18
C ASP A 88 9.01 25.33 4.26
N ASN A 89 8.93 24.02 3.97
CA ASN A 89 8.41 23.03 4.91
C ASN A 89 9.07 21.64 4.78
N ASP A 90 9.69 21.18 5.87
CA ASP A 90 10.33 19.86 6.04
C ASP A 90 9.34 18.66 5.98
N GLU A 91 8.06 18.89 6.30
CA GLU A 91 6.99 17.86 6.30
C GLU A 91 6.69 17.28 4.89
N SER A 92 7.14 17.97 3.84
CA SER A 92 6.85 17.64 2.43
C SER A 92 7.42 16.30 1.97
N HIS A 93 8.40 15.75 2.69
CA HIS A 93 9.09 14.50 2.34
C HIS A 93 8.47 13.24 2.95
N LEU A 94 7.65 13.38 4.00
CA LEU A 94 7.09 12.25 4.73
C LEU A 94 6.12 11.45 3.83
N VAL A 95 5.11 12.12 3.27
CA VAL A 95 4.04 11.47 2.50
C VAL A 95 4.56 10.76 1.24
N PRO A 96 5.40 11.38 0.37
CA PRO A 96 5.92 10.69 -0.79
C PRO A 96 6.80 9.48 -0.44
N ASN A 97 7.60 9.57 0.63
CA ASN A 97 8.44 8.45 1.08
C ASN A 97 7.58 7.29 1.61
N LEU A 98 6.52 7.58 2.36
CA LEU A 98 5.56 6.58 2.82
C LEU A 98 4.81 5.92 1.65
N LEU A 99 4.44 6.68 0.62
CA LEU A 99 3.78 6.16 -0.58
C LEU A 99 4.69 5.19 -1.37
N ILE A 100 5.97 5.53 -1.50
CA ILE A 100 6.98 4.65 -2.11
C ILE A 100 7.14 3.36 -1.30
N LEU A 101 7.29 3.47 0.03
CA LEU A 101 7.45 2.31 0.91
C LEU A 101 6.20 1.42 0.90
N ALA A 102 5.01 2.02 0.99
CA ALA A 102 3.74 1.29 0.94
C ALA A 102 3.53 0.60 -0.41
N GLY A 103 3.91 1.22 -1.53
CA GLY A 103 3.86 0.59 -2.86
C GLY A 103 4.76 -0.65 -2.97
N LEU A 104 5.99 -0.58 -2.44
CA LEU A 104 6.90 -1.72 -2.39
C LEU A 104 6.35 -2.85 -1.51
N LEU A 105 5.87 -2.52 -0.31
CA LEU A 105 5.29 -3.49 0.62
C LEU A 105 4.01 -4.11 0.05
N ALA A 106 3.14 -3.32 -0.60
CA ALA A 106 1.95 -3.81 -1.27
C ALA A 106 2.31 -4.80 -2.39
N GLY A 107 3.27 -4.44 -3.25
CA GLY A 107 3.74 -5.34 -4.31
C GLY A 107 4.29 -6.66 -3.75
N GLY A 108 5.16 -6.58 -2.75
CA GLY A 108 5.78 -7.76 -2.12
C GLY A 108 4.77 -8.66 -1.39
N LEU A 109 3.91 -8.08 -0.54
CA LEU A 109 2.89 -8.83 0.20
C LEU A 109 1.87 -9.48 -0.73
N ASN A 110 1.44 -8.77 -1.79
CA ASN A 110 0.48 -9.33 -2.74
C ASN A 110 1.11 -10.39 -3.66
N ALA A 111 2.36 -10.24 -4.07
CA ALA A 111 3.07 -11.28 -4.83
C ALA A 111 3.26 -12.56 -3.99
N PHE A 112 3.63 -12.39 -2.71
CA PHE A 112 3.70 -13.50 -1.77
C PHE A 112 2.33 -14.14 -1.53
N GLY A 113 1.27 -13.34 -1.34
CA GLY A 113 -0.10 -13.81 -1.21
C GLY A 113 -0.59 -14.61 -2.42
N GLY A 114 -0.26 -14.15 -3.64
CA GLY A 114 -0.54 -14.86 -4.88
C GLY A 114 0.14 -16.23 -4.94
N LYS A 115 1.43 -16.32 -4.55
CA LYS A 115 2.16 -17.60 -4.46
C LYS A 115 1.53 -18.54 -3.42
N VAL A 116 1.15 -18.02 -2.25
CA VAL A 116 0.49 -18.79 -1.19
C VAL A 116 -0.89 -19.30 -1.67
N CYS A 117 -1.66 -18.49 -2.40
CA CYS A 117 -2.92 -18.91 -3.00
C CYS A 117 -2.73 -20.00 -4.05
N HIS A 118 -1.67 -19.92 -4.86
CA HIS A 118 -1.32 -20.98 -5.80
C HIS A 118 -0.96 -22.28 -5.08
N ASP A 119 -0.08 -22.23 -4.08
CA ASP A 119 0.33 -23.41 -3.31
C ASP A 119 -0.82 -24.00 -2.47
N SER A 120 -1.87 -23.23 -2.20
CA SER A 120 -3.08 -23.67 -1.48
C SER A 120 -4.04 -24.51 -2.33
N LEU A 121 -3.84 -24.57 -3.66
CA LEU A 121 -4.57 -25.51 -4.52
C LEU A 121 -4.16 -26.96 -4.24
N ASP A 122 -2.94 -27.20 -3.75
CA ASP A 122 -2.45 -28.52 -3.38
C ASP A 122 -2.87 -28.89 -1.94
N PRO A 123 -3.67 -29.96 -1.72
CA PRO A 123 -4.17 -30.31 -0.38
C PRO A 123 -3.05 -30.69 0.62
N VAL A 124 -1.93 -31.22 0.12
CA VAL A 124 -0.76 -31.60 0.93
C VAL A 124 -0.02 -30.35 1.45
N LYS A 125 0.12 -29.31 0.62
CA LYS A 125 0.77 -28.06 1.01
C LYS A 125 -0.15 -27.19 1.86
N LEU A 126 -1.46 -27.22 1.60
CA LEU A 126 -2.47 -26.48 2.37
C LEU A 126 -2.44 -26.83 3.87
N ALA A 127 -2.26 -28.11 4.21
CA ALA A 127 -2.17 -28.54 5.62
C ALA A 127 -1.01 -27.86 6.36
N ARG A 128 0.10 -27.60 5.67
CA ARG A 128 1.29 -26.90 6.20
C ARG A 128 1.08 -25.39 6.34
N TRP A 129 0.34 -24.77 5.41
CA TRP A 129 0.07 -23.33 5.42
C TRP A 129 -1.08 -22.90 6.33
N LYS A 130 -1.97 -23.82 6.69
CA LYS A 130 -3.14 -23.58 7.55
C LYS A 130 -2.85 -22.81 8.86
N PRO A 131 -1.82 -23.15 9.66
CA PRO A 131 -1.48 -22.38 10.86
C PRO A 131 -0.92 -20.98 10.54
N ALA A 132 -0.22 -20.81 9.40
CA ALA A 132 0.35 -19.54 8.97
C ALA A 132 -0.67 -18.59 8.31
N LEU A 133 -1.82 -19.09 7.88
CA LEU A 133 -2.86 -18.30 7.20
C LEU A 133 -3.49 -17.25 8.12
N LYS A 134 -3.74 -17.60 9.39
CA LYS A 134 -4.31 -16.67 10.39
C LYS A 134 -3.42 -15.45 10.63
N PRO A 135 -2.12 -15.58 10.98
CA PRO A 135 -1.26 -14.42 11.15
C PRO A 135 -1.04 -13.65 9.85
N PHE A 136 -1.01 -14.32 8.69
CA PHE A 136 -0.92 -13.65 7.40
C PHE A 136 -2.15 -12.76 7.11
N LEU A 137 -3.37 -13.26 7.38
CA LEU A 137 -4.58 -12.45 7.25
C LEU A 137 -4.59 -11.26 8.20
N LEU A 138 -4.14 -11.44 9.45
CA LEU A 138 -4.03 -10.33 10.40
C LEU A 138 -3.05 -9.25 9.90
N LEU A 139 -1.90 -9.68 9.36
CA LEU A 139 -0.93 -8.78 8.72
C LEU A 139 -1.55 -8.03 7.54
N CYS A 140 -2.30 -8.71 6.66
CA CYS A 140 -3.00 -8.08 5.56
C CYS A 140 -4.04 -7.05 6.05
N CYS A 141 -4.82 -7.35 7.09
CA CYS A 141 -5.76 -6.40 7.69
C CYS A 141 -5.03 -5.16 8.24
N GLY A 142 -3.92 -5.35 8.96
CA GLY A 142 -3.11 -4.23 9.46
C GLY A 142 -2.53 -3.39 8.32
N PHE A 143 -2.07 -4.02 7.24
CA PHE A 143 -1.57 -3.32 6.06
C PHE A 143 -2.67 -2.51 5.36
N ASN A 144 -3.89 -3.03 5.25
CA ASN A 144 -5.02 -2.27 4.71
C ASN A 144 -5.37 -1.06 5.58
N ALA A 145 -5.33 -1.20 6.91
CA ALA A 145 -5.52 -0.06 7.81
C ALA A 145 -4.43 1.01 7.62
N LEU A 146 -3.17 0.60 7.41
CA LEU A 146 -2.07 1.50 7.08
C LEU A 146 -2.29 2.20 5.73
N LEU A 147 -2.79 1.51 4.72
CA LEU A 147 -3.14 2.11 3.43
C LEU A 147 -4.26 3.15 3.56
N LEU A 148 -5.27 2.88 4.40
CA LEU A 148 -6.33 3.86 4.69
C LEU A 148 -5.77 5.10 5.40
N LEU A 149 -4.88 4.91 6.38
CA LEU A 149 -4.19 6.03 7.04
C LEU A 149 -3.36 6.84 6.03
N LEU A 150 -2.64 6.17 5.13
CA LEU A 150 -1.86 6.83 4.10
C LEU A 150 -2.74 7.63 3.12
N ALA A 151 -3.89 7.09 2.73
CA ALA A 151 -4.86 7.82 1.91
C ALA A 151 -5.36 9.09 2.62
N LEU A 152 -5.63 9.02 3.92
CA LEU A 152 -5.98 10.18 4.73
C LEU A 152 -4.84 11.20 4.77
N LEU A 153 -3.59 10.77 4.98
CA LEU A 153 -2.42 11.65 4.96
C LEU A 153 -2.23 12.33 3.61
N CYS A 154 -2.43 11.62 2.49
CA CYS A 154 -2.41 12.22 1.16
C CYS A 154 -3.46 13.34 1.02
N PHE A 155 -4.67 13.13 1.55
CA PHE A 155 -5.72 14.14 1.53
C PHE A 155 -5.37 15.37 2.38
N LEU A 156 -4.84 15.17 3.60
CA LEU A 156 -4.39 16.26 4.46
C LEU A 156 -3.22 17.04 3.83
N MET A 157 -2.32 16.33 3.16
CA MET A 157 -1.17 16.92 2.48
C MET A 157 -1.58 17.84 1.33
N GLN A 158 -2.61 17.45 0.55
CA GLN A 158 -3.17 18.32 -0.50
C GLN A 158 -3.59 19.68 0.06
N PHE A 159 -4.25 19.69 1.22
CA PHE A 159 -4.66 20.93 1.89
C PHE A 159 -3.47 21.73 2.41
N SER A 160 -2.50 21.07 3.04
CA SER A 160 -1.27 21.71 3.54
C SER A 160 -0.47 22.38 2.41
N VAL A 161 -0.34 21.71 1.25
CA VAL A 161 0.33 22.27 0.06
C VAL A 161 -0.36 23.51 -0.44
N TYR A 162 -1.69 23.51 -0.51
CA TYR A 162 -2.46 24.66 -0.95
C TYR A 162 -2.20 25.89 -0.06
N LEU A 163 -2.28 25.70 1.27
CA LEU A 163 -2.04 26.78 2.23
C LEU A 163 -0.60 27.29 2.18
N THR A 164 0.38 26.37 2.16
CA THR A 164 1.79 26.75 2.17
C THR A 164 2.17 27.45 0.86
N LEU A 165 1.58 27.05 -0.27
CA LEU A 165 1.79 27.73 -1.55
C LEU A 165 1.18 29.14 -1.56
N ALA A 166 -0.03 29.33 -1.02
CA ALA A 166 -0.66 30.65 -0.95
C ALA A 166 0.16 31.62 -0.08
N GLU A 167 0.62 31.17 1.09
CA GLU A 167 1.47 31.99 1.96
C GLU A 167 2.87 32.23 1.35
N GLY A 168 3.45 31.20 0.72
CA GLY A 168 4.72 31.30 0.00
C GLY A 168 4.68 32.28 -1.17
N LEU A 169 3.59 32.28 -1.95
CA LEU A 169 3.38 33.20 -3.06
C LEU A 169 3.17 34.64 -2.57
N LYS A 170 2.37 34.83 -1.53
CA LYS A 170 2.18 36.13 -0.87
C LYS A 170 3.50 36.72 -0.37
N ASN A 171 4.35 35.91 0.28
CA ASN A 171 5.65 36.35 0.75
C ASN A 171 6.64 36.57 -0.40
N SER A 172 6.59 35.76 -1.45
CA SER A 172 7.46 35.93 -2.63
C SER A 172 7.15 37.21 -3.41
N ILE A 173 5.88 37.61 -3.54
CA ILE A 173 5.49 38.86 -4.21
C ILE A 173 6.11 40.08 -3.49
N ARG A 174 6.17 40.08 -2.15
CA ARG A 174 6.76 41.18 -1.36
C ARG A 174 8.23 41.45 -1.67
N PHE A 175 8.99 40.39 -1.96
CA PHE A 175 10.42 40.48 -2.26
C PHE A 175 10.72 40.42 -3.77
N TYR A 176 9.70 40.58 -4.62
CA TYR A 176 9.86 40.49 -6.08
C TYR A 176 10.79 41.56 -6.66
N LYS A 177 10.83 42.75 -6.02
CA LYS A 177 11.70 43.85 -6.43
C LYS A 177 13.18 43.64 -6.08
N ASP A 178 13.49 42.76 -5.13
CA ASP A 178 14.82 42.64 -4.50
C ASP A 178 15.77 41.71 -5.27
N THR A 179 15.80 41.81 -6.60
CA THR A 179 16.60 40.93 -7.47
C THR A 179 18.11 41.08 -7.29
N ASP A 180 18.57 42.17 -6.69
CA ASP A 180 20.00 42.46 -6.46
C ASP A 180 20.58 41.66 -5.26
N THR A 181 19.74 41.04 -4.43
CA THR A 181 20.21 40.21 -3.30
C THR A 181 20.40 38.75 -3.72
N PRO A 182 21.47 38.08 -3.24
CA PRO A 182 21.76 36.70 -3.62
C PRO A 182 20.59 35.77 -3.24
N GLY A 183 20.15 34.94 -4.17
CA GLY A 183 19.01 34.02 -4.02
C GLY A 183 17.64 34.58 -4.45
N ARG A 184 17.41 35.91 -4.38
CA ARG A 184 16.10 36.50 -4.77
C ARG A 184 15.84 36.53 -6.27
N CYS A 185 16.89 36.58 -7.09
CA CYS A 185 16.76 36.43 -8.55
C CYS A 185 16.11 35.09 -8.93
N PHE A 186 16.45 34.01 -8.21
CA PHE A 186 15.84 32.70 -8.42
C PHE A 186 14.36 32.70 -8.03
N MET A 187 14.02 33.30 -6.89
CA MET A 187 12.65 33.44 -6.41
C MET A 187 11.75 34.18 -7.41
N LYS A 188 12.23 35.28 -8.02
CA LYS A 188 11.52 36.00 -9.10
C LYS A 188 11.24 35.08 -10.28
N ARG A 189 12.27 34.39 -10.79
CA ARG A 189 12.13 33.45 -11.90
C ARG A 189 11.11 32.35 -11.60
N THR A 190 11.15 31.78 -10.39
CA THR A 190 10.25 30.70 -10.01
C THR A 190 8.81 31.19 -9.85
N LEU A 191 8.61 32.40 -9.33
CA LEU A 191 7.29 33.04 -9.29
C LEU A 191 6.72 33.28 -10.69
N ASP A 192 7.52 33.86 -11.60
CA ASP A 192 7.09 34.14 -12.98
C ASP A 192 6.72 32.84 -13.74
N LEU A 193 7.57 31.81 -13.64
CA LEU A 193 7.30 30.51 -14.25
C LEU A 193 6.04 29.84 -13.70
N THR A 194 5.80 29.98 -12.39
CA THR A 194 4.60 29.43 -11.75
C THR A 194 3.35 30.14 -12.27
N GLN A 195 3.35 31.47 -12.32
CA GLN A 195 2.21 32.24 -12.83
C GLN A 195 1.92 31.93 -14.30
N ILE A 196 2.95 31.77 -15.14
CA ILE A 196 2.80 31.35 -16.54
C ILE A 196 2.23 29.92 -16.63
N GLN A 197 2.78 28.97 -15.86
CA GLN A 197 2.38 27.57 -15.92
C GLN A 197 0.92 27.35 -15.46
N PHE A 198 0.45 28.14 -14.50
CA PHE A 198 -0.92 28.05 -13.97
C PHE A 198 -1.88 29.08 -14.58
N HIS A 199 -1.42 29.92 -15.51
CA HIS A 199 -2.20 31.01 -16.08
C HIS A 199 -2.88 31.88 -15.02
N CYS A 200 -2.16 32.20 -13.93
CA CYS A 200 -2.64 33.03 -12.83
C CYS A 200 -1.78 34.30 -12.67
N CYS A 201 -2.27 35.27 -11.91
CA CYS A 201 -1.56 36.53 -11.65
C CYS A 201 -1.85 37.00 -10.22
N GLY A 202 -0.78 37.24 -9.45
CA GLY A 202 -0.89 37.55 -8.02
C GLY A 202 -1.12 36.30 -7.18
N ASN A 203 -1.42 36.49 -5.89
CA ASN A 203 -1.74 35.41 -4.96
C ASN A 203 -3.23 35.04 -5.03
N SER A 204 -4.10 36.04 -4.94
CA SER A 204 -5.55 35.91 -5.10
C SER A 204 -6.03 36.51 -6.41
N ASN A 205 -5.47 37.65 -6.82
CA ASN A 205 -5.82 38.32 -8.07
C ASN A 205 -4.68 39.25 -8.54
N PHE A 206 -4.78 39.76 -9.77
CA PHE A 206 -3.82 40.72 -10.32
C PHE A 206 -3.71 42.01 -9.49
N ARG A 207 -4.74 42.30 -8.67
CA ARG A 207 -4.77 43.47 -7.79
C ARG A 207 -3.67 43.47 -6.73
N ASP A 208 -3.19 42.28 -6.35
CA ASP A 208 -2.12 42.12 -5.37
C ASP A 208 -0.83 42.84 -5.81
N TRP A 209 -0.61 43.00 -7.12
CA TRP A 209 0.53 43.72 -7.65
C TRP A 209 0.42 45.25 -7.50
N PHE A 210 -0.77 45.80 -7.26
CA PHE A 210 -0.92 47.22 -6.98
C PHE A 210 -0.71 47.55 -5.50
N GLU A 211 -0.88 46.57 -4.62
CA GLU A 211 -0.64 46.73 -3.18
C GLU A 211 0.85 46.62 -2.81
N VAL A 212 1.68 46.14 -3.75
CA VAL A 212 3.09 45.85 -3.51
C VAL A 212 3.94 46.54 -4.56
N GLN A 213 4.95 47.29 -4.11
CA GLN A 213 5.94 47.86 -5.02
C GLN A 213 6.82 46.74 -5.60
N TRP A 214 6.56 46.37 -6.85
CA TRP A 214 7.27 45.30 -7.56
C TRP A 214 8.43 45.81 -8.43
N VAL A 215 8.50 47.12 -8.70
CA VAL A 215 9.61 47.77 -9.40
C VAL A 215 10.71 48.12 -8.39
N SER A 216 11.96 47.74 -8.69
CA SER A 216 13.11 48.09 -7.86
C SER A 216 13.37 49.60 -7.84
N ASN A 217 13.75 50.12 -6.67
CA ASN A 217 14.10 51.53 -6.47
C ASN A 217 15.22 52.01 -7.40
N ARG A 218 16.06 51.10 -7.94
CA ARG A 218 17.09 51.46 -8.94
C ARG A 218 16.51 52.08 -10.20
N TYR A 219 15.32 51.66 -10.61
CA TYR A 219 14.68 52.10 -11.85
C TYR A 219 13.73 53.28 -11.64
N LEU A 220 13.50 53.65 -10.39
CA LEU A 220 12.62 54.74 -10.02
C LEU A 220 13.47 55.96 -9.71
N ASP A 221 13.12 57.08 -10.34
CA ASP A 221 13.68 58.37 -9.97
C ASP A 221 13.03 58.83 -8.66
N MET A 222 13.62 58.40 -7.54
CA MET A 222 13.16 58.77 -6.20
C MET A 222 13.37 60.26 -5.89
N SER A 223 13.91 61.07 -6.82
CA SER A 223 13.96 62.54 -6.68
C SER A 223 12.68 63.24 -7.16
N ASN A 224 11.87 62.57 -7.99
CA ASN A 224 10.59 63.08 -8.49
C ASN A 224 9.47 62.84 -7.45
N GLU A 225 8.73 63.89 -7.09
CA GLU A 225 7.68 63.81 -6.06
C GLU A 225 6.52 62.88 -6.46
N LEU A 226 6.23 62.75 -7.76
CA LEU A 226 5.20 61.85 -8.28
C LEU A 226 5.51 60.35 -8.10
N VAL A 227 6.74 60.01 -7.71
CA VAL A 227 7.23 58.62 -7.54
C VAL A 227 7.30 58.22 -6.06
N LYS A 228 7.27 59.21 -5.14
CA LYS A 228 7.32 58.97 -3.69
C LYS A 228 5.96 58.71 -3.07
N GLU A 229 4.88 59.16 -3.72
CA GLU A 229 3.48 58.90 -3.35
C GLU A 229 3.00 57.54 -3.87
#